data_AF-A0A4R5AXM9-F1
#
_entry.id   AF-A0A4R5AXM9-F1
#
_cell.length_a   1.000
_cell.length_b   1.000
_cell.length_c   1.000
_cell.angle_alpha   90.00
_cell.angle_beta   90.00
_cell.angle_gamma   90.00
#
_symmetry.space_group_name_H-M   'P 1'
#
loop_
_entity.id
_entity.type
_entity.pdbx_description
1 polymer ?
#
loop_
_entity_poly.entity_id
_entity_poly.type
_entity_poly.pdbx_seq_one_letter_code
_entity_poly.pdbx_strand_id
1 'polypeptide(L)'
;MTLPDPLRSRAVLIGTSRYTYLEQLPAVANNLTELARLLTDGQLCGIPAEHCEVVSNPDSIAEMLDPVAKAAQEATDVLIVYFAGHGLVHSTGSDLYLTLVGSDNGRMYRSVAYDYIRTELRMSRAKRKLVILDCCYSGLAAGVMSGGDSTGEVANSANLSGVYLMASTAENKTSQSGDTYTAFSGALFDLINTGVPDHPDLLDVDTLFEGVREVLRDKGLPIPQRRERDYGASLRLFRNQAMGERSLVPVKEFYGPISGVEPGARFPNRQELRRSRIHRPLQAGICGTAEKGGAESIVVSGGYKDDKDYGDTIIYTGHGGRDPNTGVQVKDQSPMHTGNAALIKSLTTGLPVRVVRGSGGNRDFSPEVGYSYDGLFRVTDYFVQPSVDGPSVLLYRLERIADTISDNTSQHMSRDLSPGRFERLAPGVYASRARAEELKRLYNYECQVCGVVLEAPGDQPFAWVAYVRGLEPPHRGADAFNNMLCLCSNHRDLFRFGSITIEDDFRVIDQADGEEMGELNVKHEISLESIRYHREHHRVSDGE
;
A
#
# COMPACT_ATOMS: atom_id res chain seq x y z
N MET A 1 -16.21 7.87 -8.95
CA MET A 1 -16.93 6.69 -9.47
C MET A 1 -17.62 5.98 -8.32
N THR A 2 -18.86 5.54 -8.53
CA THR A 2 -19.79 5.00 -7.52
C THR A 2 -19.82 3.46 -7.53
N LEU A 3 -20.44 2.86 -6.50
CA LEU A 3 -20.79 1.44 -6.50
C LEU A 3 -21.76 1.09 -7.65
N PRO A 4 -21.87 -0.21 -8.02
CA PRO A 4 -22.89 -0.70 -8.93
C PRO A 4 -24.29 -0.36 -8.42
N ASP A 5 -25.22 -0.15 -9.34
CA ASP A 5 -26.63 -0.03 -9.01
C ASP A 5 -27.16 -1.40 -8.57
N PRO A 6 -27.52 -1.57 -7.28
CA PRO A 6 -27.89 -2.87 -6.74
C PRO A 6 -29.23 -3.39 -7.32
N LEU A 7 -30.13 -2.50 -7.75
CA LEU A 7 -31.41 -2.90 -8.36
C LEU A 7 -31.23 -3.45 -9.78
N ARG A 8 -30.18 -2.99 -10.45
CA ARG A 8 -29.81 -3.38 -11.83
C ARG A 8 -28.77 -4.49 -11.90
N SER A 9 -28.30 -4.96 -10.76
CA SER A 9 -27.29 -6.00 -10.65
C SER A 9 -27.93 -7.35 -10.30
N ARG A 10 -27.30 -8.44 -10.70
CA ARG A 10 -27.68 -9.81 -10.34
C ARG A 10 -26.47 -10.60 -9.90
N ALA A 11 -26.66 -11.50 -8.95
CA ALA A 11 -25.65 -12.44 -8.50
C ALA A 11 -26.20 -13.87 -8.50
N VAL A 12 -25.43 -14.82 -9.03
CA VAL A 12 -25.72 -16.25 -8.96
C VAL A 12 -24.55 -16.96 -8.29
N LEU A 13 -24.81 -17.56 -7.14
CA LEU A 13 -23.82 -18.24 -6.32
C LEU A 13 -24.07 -19.74 -6.38
N ILE A 14 -23.20 -20.45 -7.07
CA ILE A 14 -23.34 -21.88 -7.37
C ILE A 14 -22.31 -22.64 -6.54
N GLY A 15 -22.72 -23.68 -5.85
CA GLY A 15 -21.74 -24.50 -5.15
C GLY A 15 -22.18 -25.93 -4.88
N THR A 16 -21.26 -26.86 -5.11
CA THR A 16 -21.46 -28.28 -4.86
C THR A 16 -20.58 -28.70 -3.68
N SER A 17 -21.22 -28.93 -2.55
CA SER A 17 -20.58 -29.36 -1.29
C SER A 17 -20.67 -30.86 -1.07
N ARG A 18 -21.66 -31.50 -1.68
CA ARG A 18 -21.94 -32.93 -1.57
C ARG A 18 -21.82 -33.62 -2.92
N TYR A 19 -21.16 -34.78 -2.91
CA TYR A 19 -20.89 -35.53 -4.13
C TYR A 19 -21.21 -37.02 -3.96
N THR A 20 -21.62 -37.66 -5.05
CA THR A 20 -21.80 -39.13 -5.07
C THR A 20 -20.48 -39.86 -5.31
N TYR A 21 -19.61 -39.31 -6.16
CA TYR A 21 -18.38 -39.99 -6.63
C TYR A 21 -17.09 -39.24 -6.32
N LEU A 22 -17.17 -37.94 -6.01
CA LEU A 22 -16.02 -37.09 -5.68
C LEU A 22 -15.94 -36.88 -4.17
N GLU A 23 -14.82 -36.33 -3.71
CA GLU A 23 -14.62 -35.97 -2.32
C GLU A 23 -15.59 -34.85 -1.88
N GLN A 24 -16.11 -34.95 -0.65
CA GLN A 24 -17.04 -33.95 -0.10
C GLN A 24 -16.31 -32.62 0.18
N LEU A 25 -16.98 -31.50 -0.06
CA LEU A 25 -16.47 -30.15 0.21
C LEU A 25 -17.46 -29.37 1.09
N PRO A 26 -17.64 -29.74 2.38
CA PRO A 26 -18.66 -29.14 3.24
C PRO A 26 -18.50 -27.61 3.40
N ALA A 27 -17.27 -27.10 3.34
CA ALA A 27 -16.98 -25.66 3.40
C ALA A 27 -17.65 -24.85 2.28
N VAL A 28 -17.95 -25.46 1.13
CA VAL A 28 -18.64 -24.79 0.01
C VAL A 28 -20.03 -24.31 0.41
N ALA A 29 -20.76 -25.05 1.25
CA ALA A 29 -22.07 -24.62 1.73
C ALA A 29 -21.98 -23.33 2.57
N ASN A 30 -20.94 -23.23 3.40
CA ASN A 30 -20.66 -22.04 4.19
C ASN A 30 -20.23 -20.86 3.31
N ASN A 31 -19.45 -21.12 2.25
CA ASN A 31 -19.05 -20.09 1.29
C ASN A 31 -20.26 -19.42 0.64
N LEU A 32 -21.22 -20.21 0.15
CA LEU A 32 -22.42 -19.68 -0.48
C LEU A 32 -23.23 -18.81 0.47
N THR A 33 -23.38 -19.26 1.71
CA THR A 33 -24.13 -18.54 2.74
C THR A 33 -23.47 -17.21 3.08
N GLU A 34 -22.16 -17.20 3.31
CA GLU A 34 -21.44 -15.98 3.67
C GLU A 34 -21.33 -15.00 2.50
N LEU A 35 -21.04 -15.48 1.28
CA LEU A 35 -20.97 -14.60 0.11
C LEU A 35 -22.35 -13.98 -0.23
N ALA A 36 -23.45 -14.73 -0.07
CA ALA A 36 -24.79 -14.18 -0.21
C ALA A 36 -25.04 -13.07 0.81
N ARG A 37 -24.65 -13.29 2.08
CA ARG A 37 -24.75 -12.27 3.14
C ARG A 37 -23.94 -11.02 2.78
N LEU A 38 -22.69 -11.18 2.34
CA LEU A 38 -21.80 -10.05 2.00
C LEU A 38 -22.29 -9.23 0.81
N LEU A 39 -22.84 -9.89 -0.23
CA LEU A 39 -23.38 -9.21 -1.40
C LEU A 39 -24.70 -8.49 -1.11
N THR A 40 -25.51 -9.03 -0.18
CA THR A 40 -26.81 -8.46 0.16
C THR A 40 -26.76 -7.41 1.28
N ASP A 41 -25.66 -7.35 2.03
CA ASP A 41 -25.46 -6.36 3.07
C ASP A 41 -25.40 -4.93 2.50
N GLY A 42 -26.36 -4.09 2.92
CA GLY A 42 -26.51 -2.70 2.48
C GLY A 42 -25.34 -1.78 2.87
N GLN A 43 -24.55 -2.15 3.87
CA GLN A 43 -23.31 -1.45 4.25
C GLN A 43 -22.09 -1.91 3.45
N LEU A 44 -22.22 -2.96 2.62
CA LEU A 44 -21.14 -3.51 1.80
C LEU A 44 -21.41 -3.33 0.30
N CYS A 45 -22.28 -4.14 -0.27
CA CYS A 45 -22.60 -4.14 -1.70
C CYS A 45 -24.07 -3.76 -1.94
N GLY A 46 -24.98 -4.32 -1.15
CA GLY A 46 -26.39 -3.93 -1.09
C GLY A 46 -27.28 -4.47 -2.20
N ILE A 47 -26.88 -5.55 -2.89
CA ILE A 47 -27.74 -6.23 -3.86
C ILE A 47 -28.99 -6.76 -3.13
N PRO A 48 -30.23 -6.51 -3.60
CA PRO A 48 -31.41 -7.07 -2.96
C PRO A 48 -31.34 -8.59 -2.86
N ALA A 49 -31.88 -9.17 -1.79
CA ALA A 49 -31.86 -10.61 -1.58
C ALA A 49 -32.54 -11.37 -2.74
N GLU A 50 -33.60 -10.81 -3.32
CA GLU A 50 -34.28 -11.36 -4.50
C GLU A 50 -33.44 -11.34 -5.79
N HIS A 51 -32.34 -10.58 -5.82
CA HIS A 51 -31.41 -10.48 -6.93
C HIS A 51 -30.11 -11.29 -6.72
N CYS A 52 -30.00 -12.01 -5.60
CA CYS A 52 -28.89 -12.89 -5.26
C CYS A 52 -29.39 -14.33 -5.13
N GLU A 53 -29.25 -15.12 -6.19
CA GLU A 53 -29.74 -16.50 -6.25
C GLU A 53 -28.65 -17.50 -5.84
N VAL A 54 -28.95 -18.38 -4.89
CA VAL A 54 -28.03 -19.40 -4.39
C VAL A 54 -28.45 -20.77 -4.91
N VAL A 55 -27.57 -21.41 -5.68
CA VAL A 55 -27.76 -22.74 -6.27
C VAL A 55 -26.88 -23.72 -5.49
N SER A 56 -27.46 -24.41 -4.51
CA SER A 56 -26.74 -25.34 -3.64
C SER A 56 -26.91 -26.79 -4.09
N ASN A 57 -25.78 -27.46 -4.34
CA ASN A 57 -25.71 -28.87 -4.74
C ASN A 57 -26.58 -29.21 -5.96
N PRO A 58 -26.40 -28.51 -7.10
CA PRO A 58 -27.16 -28.80 -8.31
C PRO A 58 -26.94 -30.24 -8.77
N ASP A 59 -28.03 -30.92 -9.11
CA ASP A 59 -28.03 -32.32 -9.55
C ASP A 59 -28.08 -32.46 -11.09
N SER A 60 -28.44 -31.38 -11.78
CA SER A 60 -28.65 -31.34 -13.23
C SER A 60 -28.06 -30.08 -13.86
N ILE A 61 -27.82 -30.15 -15.18
CA ILE A 61 -27.29 -29.03 -15.96
C ILE A 61 -28.26 -27.84 -15.94
N ALA A 62 -29.57 -28.11 -16.05
CA ALA A 62 -30.61 -27.08 -16.04
C ALA A 62 -30.66 -26.35 -14.69
N GLU A 63 -30.59 -27.08 -13.57
CA GLU A 63 -30.58 -26.47 -12.23
C GLU A 63 -29.37 -25.53 -12.02
N MET A 64 -28.23 -25.83 -12.65
CA MET A 64 -27.06 -24.94 -12.62
C MET A 64 -27.20 -23.73 -13.56
N LEU A 65 -27.66 -23.95 -14.79
CA LEU A 65 -27.59 -22.94 -15.85
C LEU A 65 -28.82 -22.03 -15.94
N ASP A 66 -30.02 -22.52 -15.61
CA ASP A 66 -31.26 -21.71 -15.72
C ASP A 66 -31.19 -20.44 -14.84
N PRO A 67 -30.68 -20.49 -13.59
CA PRO A 67 -30.47 -19.28 -12.79
C PRO A 67 -29.47 -18.30 -13.42
N VAL A 68 -28.40 -18.81 -14.04
CA VAL A 68 -27.39 -17.99 -14.74
C VAL A 68 -28.02 -17.31 -15.96
N ALA A 69 -28.77 -18.06 -16.77
CA ALA A 69 -29.44 -17.54 -17.96
C ALA A 69 -30.48 -16.46 -17.59
N LYS A 70 -31.28 -16.70 -16.55
CA LYS A 70 -32.23 -15.72 -16.02
C LYS A 70 -31.53 -14.44 -15.54
N ALA A 71 -30.51 -14.58 -14.68
CA ALA A 71 -29.73 -13.45 -14.19
C ALA A 71 -29.04 -12.67 -15.33
N ALA A 72 -28.57 -13.37 -16.37
CA ALA A 72 -27.97 -12.77 -17.55
C ALA A 72 -28.94 -11.88 -18.33
N GLN A 73 -30.22 -12.28 -18.43
CA GLN A 73 -31.27 -11.51 -19.09
C GLN A 73 -31.71 -10.29 -18.27
N GLU A 74 -31.75 -10.40 -16.94
CA GLU A 74 -32.25 -9.36 -16.04
C GLU A 74 -31.19 -8.29 -15.68
N ALA A 75 -29.92 -8.68 -15.58
CA ALA A 75 -28.85 -7.77 -15.19
C ALA A 75 -28.56 -6.71 -16.27
N THR A 76 -28.48 -5.44 -15.87
CA THR A 76 -28.14 -4.32 -16.76
C THR A 76 -26.94 -3.51 -16.29
N ASP A 77 -26.54 -3.59 -15.01
CA ASP A 77 -25.29 -3.00 -14.54
C ASP A 77 -24.19 -4.05 -14.32
N VAL A 78 -24.30 -4.87 -13.27
CA VAL A 78 -23.32 -5.92 -12.96
C VAL A 78 -23.98 -7.29 -12.90
N LEU A 79 -23.36 -8.28 -13.54
CA LEU A 79 -23.68 -9.69 -13.38
C LEU A 79 -22.53 -10.41 -12.67
N ILE A 80 -22.81 -11.02 -11.53
CA ILE A 80 -21.83 -11.77 -10.73
C ILE A 80 -22.17 -13.25 -10.80
N VAL A 81 -21.21 -14.09 -11.18
CA VAL A 81 -21.33 -15.55 -11.14
C VAL A 81 -20.19 -16.09 -10.29
N TYR A 82 -20.53 -16.74 -9.18
CA TYR A 82 -19.59 -17.43 -8.31
C TYR A 82 -19.83 -18.93 -8.42
N PHE A 83 -18.76 -19.71 -8.62
CA PHE A 83 -18.82 -21.16 -8.54
C PHE A 83 -17.80 -21.69 -7.53
N ALA A 84 -18.22 -22.60 -6.66
CA ALA A 84 -17.33 -23.33 -5.76
C ALA A 84 -17.57 -24.83 -5.77
N GLY A 85 -16.49 -25.61 -5.87
CA GLY A 85 -16.56 -27.07 -5.95
C GLY A 85 -15.36 -27.68 -6.64
N HIS A 86 -15.47 -28.93 -7.07
CA HIS A 86 -14.47 -29.55 -7.93
C HIS A 86 -14.55 -29.00 -9.35
N GLY A 87 -13.40 -28.75 -9.96
CA GLY A 87 -13.23 -28.48 -11.39
C GLY A 87 -12.58 -29.68 -12.05
N LEU A 88 -13.15 -30.14 -13.17
CA LEU A 88 -12.60 -31.25 -13.94
C LEU A 88 -12.04 -30.73 -15.25
N VAL A 89 -10.94 -31.34 -15.71
CA VAL A 89 -10.34 -31.07 -17.01
C VAL A 89 -10.26 -32.39 -17.76
N HIS A 90 -10.59 -32.37 -19.06
CA HIS A 90 -10.50 -33.57 -19.89
C HIS A 90 -9.04 -33.95 -20.17
N SER A 91 -8.72 -35.25 -20.26
CA SER A 91 -7.34 -35.73 -20.44
C SER A 91 -6.71 -35.39 -21.80
N THR A 92 -7.52 -35.08 -22.81
CA THR A 92 -7.08 -34.74 -24.17
C THR A 92 -7.36 -33.29 -24.56
N GLY A 93 -7.91 -32.48 -23.64
CA GLY A 93 -8.30 -31.09 -23.89
C GLY A 93 -7.95 -30.16 -22.73
N SER A 94 -8.22 -28.87 -22.91
CA SER A 94 -7.99 -27.82 -21.89
C SER A 94 -9.29 -27.22 -21.34
N ASP A 95 -10.43 -27.83 -21.68
CA ASP A 95 -11.75 -27.34 -21.30
C ASP A 95 -12.06 -27.64 -19.83
N LEU A 96 -12.50 -26.60 -19.11
CA LEU A 96 -12.94 -26.69 -17.73
C LEU A 96 -14.40 -27.15 -17.65
N TYR A 97 -14.65 -28.15 -16.81
CA TYR A 97 -15.98 -28.62 -16.45
C TYR A 97 -16.25 -28.39 -14.96
N LEU A 98 -17.39 -27.76 -14.67
CA LEU A 98 -17.90 -27.49 -13.33
C LEU A 98 -18.76 -28.66 -12.85
N THR A 99 -18.58 -29.08 -11.61
CA THR A 99 -19.17 -30.32 -11.11
C THR A 99 -20.55 -30.14 -10.45
N LEU A 100 -21.41 -31.10 -10.71
CA LEU A 100 -22.71 -31.37 -10.11
C LEU A 100 -22.57 -32.48 -9.05
N VAL A 101 -23.63 -32.73 -8.26
CA VAL A 101 -23.64 -33.80 -7.24
C VAL A 101 -23.27 -35.18 -7.83
N GLY A 102 -23.76 -35.47 -9.04
CA GLY A 102 -23.54 -36.73 -9.75
C GLY A 102 -22.31 -36.77 -10.65
N SER A 103 -21.45 -35.74 -10.64
CA SER A 103 -20.26 -35.68 -11.49
C SER A 103 -19.22 -36.72 -11.10
N ASP A 104 -18.46 -37.16 -12.10
CA ASP A 104 -17.51 -38.26 -12.02
C ASP A 104 -16.33 -37.98 -12.96
N ASN A 105 -15.10 -38.15 -12.46
CA ASN A 105 -13.85 -37.98 -13.21
C ASN A 105 -13.75 -38.88 -14.46
N GLY A 106 -14.48 -39.99 -14.51
CA GLY A 106 -14.54 -40.86 -15.69
C GLY A 106 -15.60 -40.49 -16.72
N ARG A 107 -16.53 -39.58 -16.40
CA ARG A 107 -17.76 -39.32 -17.18
C ARG A 107 -18.06 -37.83 -17.26
N MET A 108 -17.26 -37.10 -18.06
CA MET A 108 -17.35 -35.63 -18.21
C MET A 108 -18.74 -35.12 -18.64
N TYR A 109 -19.54 -35.92 -19.34
CA TYR A 109 -20.91 -35.56 -19.72
C TYR A 109 -21.87 -35.39 -18.53
N ARG A 110 -21.47 -35.79 -17.32
CA ARG A 110 -22.20 -35.57 -16.06
C ARG A 110 -21.78 -34.28 -15.35
N SER A 111 -21.01 -33.43 -16.02
CA SER A 111 -20.50 -32.15 -15.53
C SER A 111 -20.87 -31.05 -16.53
N VAL A 112 -20.81 -29.79 -16.12
CA VAL A 112 -21.20 -28.64 -16.93
C VAL A 112 -19.96 -28.00 -17.54
N ALA A 113 -19.87 -27.95 -18.87
CA ALA A 113 -18.78 -27.23 -19.52
C ALA A 113 -18.85 -25.73 -19.18
N TYR A 114 -17.73 -25.13 -18.78
CA TYR A 114 -17.66 -23.70 -18.47
C TYR A 114 -18.06 -22.82 -19.67
N ASP A 115 -17.92 -23.32 -20.90
CA ASP A 115 -18.35 -22.62 -22.10
C ASP A 115 -19.85 -22.30 -22.13
N TYR A 116 -20.69 -23.11 -21.46
CA TYR A 116 -22.12 -22.80 -21.34
C TYR A 116 -22.36 -21.54 -20.50
N ILE A 117 -21.71 -21.42 -19.33
CA ILE A 117 -21.75 -20.18 -18.53
C ILE A 117 -21.16 -19.01 -19.33
N ARG A 118 -20.03 -19.23 -20.02
CA ARG A 118 -19.41 -18.22 -20.88
C ARG A 118 -20.39 -17.70 -21.94
N THR A 119 -21.18 -18.58 -22.55
CA THR A 119 -22.19 -18.24 -23.54
C THR A 119 -23.30 -17.36 -22.95
N GLU A 120 -23.82 -17.71 -21.77
CA GLU A 120 -24.82 -16.89 -21.07
C GLU A 120 -24.28 -15.49 -20.73
N LEU A 121 -23.03 -15.41 -20.27
CA LEU A 121 -22.36 -14.12 -20.00
C LEU A 121 -22.17 -13.27 -21.28
N ARG A 122 -21.96 -13.90 -22.45
CA ARG A 122 -21.91 -13.20 -23.75
C ARG A 122 -23.25 -12.55 -24.07
N MET A 123 -24.34 -13.28 -23.82
CA MET A 123 -25.70 -12.86 -24.13
C MET A 123 -26.24 -11.82 -23.14
N SER A 124 -25.62 -11.70 -21.96
CA SER A 124 -26.03 -10.74 -20.93
C SER A 124 -25.87 -9.28 -21.37
N ARG A 125 -26.89 -8.47 -21.01
CA ARG A 125 -26.92 -7.01 -21.20
C ARG A 125 -26.21 -6.23 -20.10
N ALA A 126 -25.67 -6.91 -19.08
CA ALA A 126 -24.92 -6.25 -18.02
C ALA A 126 -23.73 -5.49 -18.59
N LYS A 127 -23.48 -4.28 -18.10
CA LYS A 127 -22.31 -3.47 -18.51
C LYS A 127 -20.99 -4.14 -18.09
N ARG A 128 -21.01 -4.84 -16.94
CA ARG A 128 -19.83 -5.47 -16.34
C ARG A 128 -20.19 -6.87 -15.85
N LYS A 129 -19.29 -7.83 -16.04
CA LYS A 129 -19.50 -9.25 -15.70
C LYS A 129 -18.33 -9.73 -14.85
N LEU A 130 -18.63 -10.31 -13.69
CA LEU A 130 -17.64 -10.84 -12.77
C LEU A 130 -17.86 -12.34 -12.60
N VAL A 131 -16.82 -13.13 -12.85
CA VAL A 131 -16.82 -14.58 -12.65
C VAL A 131 -15.74 -14.94 -11.63
N ILE A 132 -16.15 -15.60 -10.56
CA ILE A 132 -15.25 -16.10 -9.52
C ILE A 132 -15.37 -17.62 -9.47
N LEU A 133 -14.27 -18.31 -9.74
CA LEU A 133 -14.18 -19.78 -9.75
C LEU A 133 -13.30 -20.25 -8.59
N ASP A 134 -13.95 -20.65 -7.50
CA ASP A 134 -13.32 -21.32 -6.37
C ASP A 134 -13.34 -22.85 -6.57
N CYS A 135 -12.64 -23.29 -7.61
CA CYS A 135 -12.50 -24.70 -7.94
C CYS A 135 -11.10 -24.99 -8.46
N CYS A 136 -10.62 -26.21 -8.24
CA CYS A 136 -9.32 -26.66 -8.73
C CYS A 136 -9.26 -26.51 -10.25
N TYR A 137 -8.43 -25.59 -10.74
CA TYR A 137 -8.11 -25.49 -12.15
C TYR A 137 -6.84 -26.31 -12.44
N SER A 138 -6.95 -27.64 -12.51
CA SER A 138 -5.81 -28.58 -12.64
C SER A 138 -5.08 -28.56 -13.99
N GLY A 139 -5.26 -27.56 -14.87
CA GLY A 139 -4.74 -27.68 -16.25
C GLY A 139 -4.65 -26.44 -17.14
N LEU A 140 -4.25 -25.26 -16.64
CA LEU A 140 -3.66 -24.21 -17.51
C LEU A 140 -2.18 -23.94 -17.19
N ALA A 141 -1.66 -24.47 -16.08
CA ALA A 141 -0.26 -24.35 -15.69
C ALA A 141 0.65 -25.40 -16.37
N ALA A 142 0.10 -26.42 -17.04
CA ALA A 142 0.86 -27.51 -17.66
C ALA A 142 1.03 -27.40 -19.20
N GLY A 143 0.73 -26.23 -19.80
CA GLY A 143 1.02 -25.95 -21.21
C GLY A 143 2.38 -25.26 -21.46
N VAL A 144 3.16 -25.01 -20.42
CA VAL A 144 4.38 -24.17 -20.48
C VAL A 144 5.67 -25.01 -20.62
N MET A 145 5.58 -26.33 -20.77
CA MET A 145 6.77 -27.20 -20.86
C MET A 145 7.09 -27.74 -22.27
N SER A 146 6.72 -27.05 -23.33
CA SER A 146 7.30 -27.32 -24.65
C SER A 146 7.58 -26.00 -25.37
N GLY A 147 8.87 -25.68 -25.46
CA GLY A 147 9.35 -24.53 -26.21
C GLY A 147 8.91 -24.60 -27.67
N GLY A 148 8.42 -23.49 -28.17
CA GLY A 148 8.03 -23.32 -29.56
C GLY A 148 7.00 -22.21 -29.69
N ASP A 149 7.37 -21.14 -30.40
CA ASP A 149 6.55 -20.01 -30.82
C ASP A 149 5.33 -20.44 -31.65
N SER A 150 4.33 -20.98 -30.97
CA SER A 150 3.00 -21.28 -31.52
C SER A 150 1.90 -21.09 -30.46
N THR A 151 2.18 -20.25 -29.46
CA THR A 151 1.28 -19.87 -28.36
C THR A 151 0.21 -18.85 -28.78
N GLY A 152 0.16 -18.47 -30.06
CA GLY A 152 -0.77 -17.49 -30.61
C GLY A 152 -2.10 -18.03 -31.13
N GLU A 153 -2.24 -19.32 -31.43
CA GLU A 153 -3.32 -19.75 -32.34
C GLU A 153 -4.42 -20.68 -31.78
N VAL A 154 -4.28 -21.33 -30.62
CA VAL A 154 -5.24 -22.39 -30.22
C VAL A 154 -6.11 -22.05 -28.99
N ALA A 155 -5.98 -20.85 -28.41
CA ALA A 155 -6.85 -20.36 -27.32
C ALA A 155 -7.80 -19.23 -27.78
N ASN A 156 -8.04 -19.15 -29.09
CA ASN A 156 -8.88 -18.13 -29.70
C ASN A 156 -10.27 -18.72 -30.00
N SER A 157 -11.19 -18.65 -29.04
CA SER A 157 -12.63 -18.74 -29.31
C SER A 157 -13.42 -17.78 -28.41
N ALA A 158 -13.35 -16.53 -28.86
CA ALA A 158 -14.14 -15.34 -28.56
C ALA A 158 -13.79 -14.50 -27.31
N ASN A 159 -12.99 -13.46 -27.60
CA ASN A 159 -12.88 -12.17 -26.92
C ASN A 159 -14.20 -11.73 -26.27
N LEU A 160 -14.22 -11.61 -24.94
CA LEU A 160 -15.32 -11.01 -24.19
C LEU A 160 -14.81 -9.77 -23.46
N SER A 161 -15.30 -8.61 -23.87
CA SER A 161 -15.03 -7.35 -23.18
C SER A 161 -15.82 -7.29 -21.86
N GLY A 162 -15.18 -6.81 -20.79
CA GLY A 162 -15.84 -6.57 -19.49
C GLY A 162 -16.11 -7.82 -18.63
N VAL A 163 -15.39 -8.93 -18.86
CA VAL A 163 -15.42 -10.12 -17.99
C VAL A 163 -14.15 -10.17 -17.15
N TYR A 164 -14.31 -10.23 -15.83
CA TYR A 164 -13.22 -10.46 -14.88
C TYR A 164 -13.28 -11.90 -14.36
N LEU A 165 -12.22 -12.67 -14.54
CA LEU A 165 -12.14 -14.06 -14.06
C LEU A 165 -11.10 -14.19 -12.94
N MET A 166 -11.52 -14.73 -11.78
CA MET A 166 -10.67 -15.08 -10.65
C MET A 166 -10.74 -16.59 -10.40
N ALA A 167 -9.61 -17.32 -10.39
CA ALA A 167 -9.59 -18.78 -10.24
C ALA A 167 -8.53 -19.29 -9.25
N SER A 168 -8.86 -20.33 -8.47
CA SER A 168 -7.93 -21.06 -7.59
C SER A 168 -7.11 -22.13 -8.36
N THR A 169 -5.84 -22.37 -7.98
CA THR A 169 -4.87 -23.13 -8.82
C THR A 169 -4.31 -24.44 -8.27
N ALA A 170 -4.70 -24.94 -7.10
CA ALA A 170 -4.33 -26.32 -6.77
C ALA A 170 -5.51 -27.18 -6.40
N GLU A 171 -5.21 -28.48 -6.31
CA GLU A 171 -6.01 -29.45 -5.60
C GLU A 171 -6.57 -28.78 -4.36
N ASN A 172 -7.89 -28.89 -4.20
CA ASN A 172 -8.57 -28.76 -2.93
C ASN A 172 -7.94 -29.85 -2.06
N LYS A 173 -6.70 -29.63 -1.58
CA LYS A 173 -6.29 -30.18 -0.32
C LYS A 173 -7.39 -29.69 0.57
N THR A 174 -8.27 -30.62 0.92
CA THR A 174 -9.24 -30.49 2.00
C THR A 174 -8.64 -29.50 2.97
N SER A 175 -9.26 -28.32 3.03
CA SER A 175 -9.12 -27.45 4.18
C SER A 175 -9.13 -28.39 5.38
N GLN A 176 -8.07 -28.40 6.19
CA GLN A 176 -7.86 -29.45 7.20
C GLN A 176 -9.20 -29.65 7.90
N SER A 177 -9.69 -30.89 7.94
CA SER A 177 -11.04 -31.23 8.40
C SER A 177 -11.44 -30.38 9.61
N GLY A 178 -12.28 -29.35 9.40
CA GLY A 178 -12.62 -28.36 10.45
C GLY A 178 -12.65 -26.90 10.03
N ASP A 179 -12.04 -26.50 8.91
CA ASP A 179 -12.08 -25.10 8.45
C ASP A 179 -13.49 -24.67 7.99
N THR A 180 -13.89 -23.46 8.39
CA THR A 180 -15.24 -22.91 8.11
C THR A 180 -15.48 -22.63 6.62
N TYR A 181 -14.45 -22.21 5.89
CA TYR A 181 -14.53 -21.81 4.48
C TYR A 181 -13.41 -22.46 3.67
N THR A 182 -13.53 -22.50 2.33
CA THR A 182 -12.39 -22.85 1.47
C THR A 182 -11.30 -21.79 1.63
N ALA A 183 -10.03 -22.15 1.40
CA ALA A 183 -8.91 -21.24 1.59
C ALA A 183 -9.05 -19.92 0.83
N PHE A 184 -9.46 -20.00 -0.44
CA PHE A 184 -9.66 -18.83 -1.30
C PHE A 184 -10.83 -17.97 -0.82
N SER A 185 -12.00 -18.57 -0.60
CA SER A 185 -13.18 -17.81 -0.18
C SER A 185 -13.02 -17.22 1.23
N GLY A 186 -12.39 -17.94 2.15
CA GLY A 186 -12.07 -17.42 3.48
C GLY A 186 -11.19 -16.16 3.41
N ALA A 187 -10.11 -16.20 2.61
CA ALA A 187 -9.27 -15.03 2.39
C ALA A 187 -10.04 -13.85 1.76
N LEU A 188 -10.94 -14.12 0.80
CA LEU A 188 -11.78 -13.11 0.19
C LEU A 188 -12.76 -12.48 1.19
N PHE A 189 -13.43 -13.30 2.00
CA PHE A 189 -14.42 -12.84 2.99
C PHE A 189 -13.76 -12.03 4.09
N ASP A 190 -12.58 -12.44 4.55
CA ASP A 190 -11.80 -11.68 5.54
C ASP A 190 -11.52 -10.26 5.03
N LEU A 191 -11.12 -10.11 3.77
CA LEU A 191 -10.83 -8.81 3.16
C LEU A 191 -12.08 -7.96 2.95
N ILE A 192 -13.21 -8.56 2.59
CA ILE A 192 -14.49 -7.83 2.44
C ILE A 192 -14.98 -7.34 3.82
N ASN A 193 -14.93 -8.21 4.84
CA ASN A 193 -15.42 -7.90 6.19
C ASN A 193 -14.53 -6.90 6.94
N THR A 194 -13.20 -7.05 6.84
CA THR A 194 -12.26 -6.18 7.57
C THR A 194 -11.86 -4.94 6.78
N GLY A 195 -12.03 -4.99 5.46
CA GLY A 195 -11.57 -3.96 4.53
C GLY A 195 -10.06 -4.02 4.29
N VAL A 196 -9.61 -3.20 3.35
CA VAL A 196 -8.18 -3.06 3.02
C VAL A 196 -7.71 -1.69 3.50
N PRO A 197 -6.90 -1.62 4.56
CA PRO A 197 -6.33 -0.36 5.05
C PRO A 197 -5.59 0.40 3.96
N ASP A 198 -5.63 1.74 4.02
CA ASP A 198 -4.99 2.65 3.07
C ASP A 198 -5.50 2.58 1.60
N HIS A 199 -6.55 1.80 1.32
CA HIS A 199 -7.28 1.82 0.05
C HIS A 199 -8.50 2.76 0.10
N PRO A 200 -9.03 3.18 -1.08
CA PRO A 200 -10.21 4.04 -1.16
C PRO A 200 -11.44 3.45 -0.44
N ASP A 201 -12.45 4.30 -0.21
CA ASP A 201 -13.73 3.94 0.45
C ASP A 201 -14.46 2.79 -0.25
N LEU A 202 -14.16 2.54 -1.52
CA LEU A 202 -14.73 1.47 -2.32
C LEU A 202 -13.60 0.54 -2.78
N LEU A 203 -13.74 -0.74 -2.46
CA LEU A 203 -12.84 -1.79 -2.90
C LEU A 203 -13.23 -2.23 -4.30
N ASP A 204 -12.27 -2.16 -5.20
CA ASP A 204 -12.36 -2.78 -6.51
C ASP A 204 -11.94 -4.25 -6.49
N VAL A 205 -12.41 -5.00 -7.49
CA VAL A 205 -12.13 -6.43 -7.62
C VAL A 205 -10.62 -6.69 -7.71
N ASP A 206 -9.84 -5.76 -8.26
CA ASP A 206 -8.39 -5.89 -8.36
C ASP A 206 -7.69 -5.82 -7.00
N THR A 207 -8.07 -4.84 -6.18
CA THR A 207 -7.62 -4.71 -4.80
C THR A 207 -7.93 -5.97 -3.99
N LEU A 208 -9.14 -6.52 -4.18
CA LEU A 208 -9.53 -7.77 -3.52
C LEU A 208 -8.70 -8.96 -4.02
N PHE A 209 -8.45 -9.06 -5.33
CA PHE A 209 -7.63 -10.12 -5.89
C PHE A 209 -6.21 -10.10 -5.35
N GLU A 210 -5.53 -8.94 -5.39
CA GLU A 210 -4.16 -8.84 -4.89
C GLU A 210 -4.11 -9.14 -3.38
N GLY A 211 -5.09 -8.67 -2.60
CA GLY A 211 -5.20 -9.03 -1.18
C GLY A 211 -5.37 -10.54 -0.96
N VAL A 212 -6.27 -11.20 -1.70
CA VAL A 212 -6.48 -12.66 -1.59
C VAL A 212 -5.21 -13.41 -1.98
N ARG A 213 -4.56 -12.96 -3.05
CA ARG A 213 -3.29 -13.51 -3.55
C ARG A 213 -2.18 -13.40 -2.50
N GLU A 214 -2.10 -12.28 -1.79
CA GLU A 214 -1.17 -12.07 -0.68
C GLU A 214 -1.46 -13.00 0.49
N VAL A 215 -2.72 -13.07 0.95
CA VAL A 215 -3.13 -13.94 2.06
C VAL A 215 -2.84 -15.41 1.76
N LEU A 216 -3.12 -15.87 0.54
CA LEU A 216 -2.85 -17.25 0.15
C LEU A 216 -1.35 -17.53 0.02
N ARG A 217 -0.57 -16.59 -0.51
CA ARG A 217 0.90 -16.69 -0.56
C ARG A 217 1.50 -16.82 0.85
N ASP A 218 1.06 -15.99 1.79
CA ASP A 218 1.55 -15.98 3.17
C ASP A 218 1.25 -17.29 3.91
N LYS A 219 0.13 -17.95 3.56
CA LYS A 219 -0.25 -19.27 4.09
C LYS A 219 0.46 -20.44 3.38
N GLY A 220 1.32 -20.18 2.40
CA GLY A 220 1.96 -21.22 1.58
C GLY A 220 0.96 -22.00 0.72
N LEU A 221 -0.17 -21.36 0.40
CA LEU A 221 -1.28 -21.94 -0.35
C LEU A 221 -1.21 -21.56 -1.84
N PRO A 222 -1.93 -22.27 -2.72
CA PRO A 222 -1.93 -22.02 -4.15
C PRO A 222 -2.32 -20.59 -4.49
N ILE A 223 -1.55 -19.97 -5.37
CA ILE A 223 -1.72 -18.57 -5.74
C ILE A 223 -2.84 -18.47 -6.79
N PRO A 224 -3.89 -17.66 -6.56
CA PRO A 224 -4.99 -17.52 -7.49
C PRO A 224 -4.52 -16.85 -8.79
N GLN A 225 -5.22 -17.12 -9.88
CA GLN A 225 -4.94 -16.56 -11.20
C GLN A 225 -6.05 -15.62 -11.60
N ARG A 226 -5.68 -14.57 -12.34
CA ARG A 226 -6.60 -13.58 -12.91
C ARG A 226 -6.49 -13.58 -14.42
N ARG A 227 -7.62 -13.38 -15.10
CA ARG A 227 -7.66 -12.95 -16.50
C ARG A 227 -8.57 -11.74 -16.63
N GLU A 228 -8.08 -10.71 -17.31
CA GLU A 228 -8.80 -9.45 -17.54
C GLU A 228 -8.60 -8.96 -18.99
N ARG A 229 -9.67 -8.40 -19.57
CA ARG A 229 -9.58 -7.42 -20.67
C ARG A 229 -10.63 -6.30 -20.47
N ASP A 230 -10.26 -5.07 -20.80
CA ASP A 230 -11.09 -3.84 -20.80
C ASP A 230 -11.68 -3.40 -19.44
N TYR A 231 -10.84 -2.77 -18.59
CA TYR A 231 -11.22 -2.00 -17.38
C TYR A 231 -11.98 -2.75 -16.27
N GLY A 232 -12.08 -4.08 -16.33
CA GLY A 232 -12.74 -4.92 -15.33
C GLY A 232 -12.10 -4.82 -13.94
N ALA A 233 -10.79 -4.57 -13.85
CA ALA A 233 -10.07 -4.34 -12.59
C ALA A 233 -10.58 -3.13 -11.81
N SER A 234 -11.15 -2.12 -12.49
CA SER A 234 -11.68 -0.92 -11.83
C SER A 234 -13.11 -1.08 -11.29
N LEU A 235 -13.73 -2.27 -11.44
CA LEU A 235 -15.06 -2.54 -10.90
C LEU A 235 -15.02 -2.50 -9.37
N ARG A 236 -15.51 -1.41 -8.80
CA ARG A 236 -15.75 -1.25 -7.35
C ARG A 236 -16.97 -2.08 -6.97
N LEU A 237 -16.85 -2.96 -6.00
CA LEU A 237 -17.94 -3.89 -5.63
C LEU A 237 -18.37 -3.78 -4.17
N PHE A 238 -17.45 -3.46 -3.26
CA PHE A 238 -17.72 -3.41 -1.82
C PHE A 238 -17.27 -2.08 -1.21
N ARG A 239 -17.96 -1.62 -0.16
CA ARG A 239 -17.46 -0.55 0.72
C ARG A 239 -16.34 -1.06 1.60
N ASN A 240 -15.27 -0.28 1.70
CA ASN A 240 -14.10 -0.60 2.49
C ASN A 240 -14.37 -0.41 3.99
N GLN A 241 -14.50 -1.51 4.73
CA GLN A 241 -14.78 -1.48 6.17
C GLN A 241 -13.63 -0.98 7.04
N ALA A 242 -12.41 -0.93 6.50
CA ALA A 242 -11.24 -0.40 7.21
C ALA A 242 -11.33 1.11 7.52
N MET A 243 -12.34 1.80 6.99
CA MET A 243 -12.67 3.21 7.30
C MET A 243 -13.74 3.36 8.41
N GLY A 244 -14.51 2.32 8.73
CA GLY A 244 -15.62 2.35 9.70
C GLY A 244 -15.19 2.55 11.16
N GLU A 245 -13.93 2.23 11.48
CA GLU A 245 -13.27 2.53 12.75
C GLU A 245 -12.50 3.87 12.73
N ARG A 246 -13.02 4.88 12.03
CA ARG A 246 -12.66 6.27 12.35
C ARG A 246 -13.32 6.66 13.67
N SER A 247 -12.75 6.19 14.78
CA SER A 247 -12.77 6.93 16.03
C SER A 247 -12.32 8.36 15.72
N LEU A 248 -13.03 9.35 16.26
CA LEU A 248 -12.85 10.80 16.08
C LEU A 248 -11.54 11.31 16.71
N VAL A 249 -10.43 10.63 16.45
CA VAL A 249 -9.08 11.14 16.64
C VAL A 249 -8.53 11.40 15.24
N PRO A 250 -8.13 12.64 14.90
CA PRO A 250 -7.56 12.92 13.60
C PRO A 250 -6.34 12.00 13.37
N VAL A 251 -6.39 11.20 12.31
CA VAL A 251 -5.27 10.33 11.89
C VAL A 251 -4.10 11.24 11.52
N LYS A 252 -3.14 11.43 12.45
CA LYS A 252 -2.04 12.37 12.26
C LYS A 252 -0.69 11.91 12.78
N GLU A 253 -0.47 10.60 12.97
CA GLU A 253 0.83 10.07 13.41
C GLU A 253 1.27 8.88 12.55
N PHE A 254 1.62 9.15 11.28
CA PHE A 254 2.30 8.18 10.40
C PHE A 254 3.75 7.93 10.86
N TYR A 255 4.37 8.94 11.47
CA TYR A 255 5.78 8.99 11.86
C TYR A 255 5.90 9.18 13.36
N GLY A 256 6.97 8.63 13.95
CA GLY A 256 7.19 8.70 15.40
C GLY A 256 6.70 7.48 16.16
N PRO A 257 6.59 7.59 17.50
CA PRO A 257 6.17 6.49 18.36
C PRO A 257 4.69 6.17 18.14
N ILE A 258 4.28 4.95 18.46
CA ILE A 258 2.87 4.54 18.46
C ILE A 258 2.36 4.60 19.90
N SER A 259 1.23 5.28 20.12
CA SER A 259 0.62 5.37 21.44
C SER A 259 0.34 3.97 22.02
N GLY A 260 0.83 3.73 23.23
CA GLY A 260 0.67 2.45 23.94
C GLY A 260 1.67 1.36 23.56
N VAL A 261 2.67 1.66 22.72
CA VAL A 261 3.73 0.71 22.37
C VAL A 261 5.11 1.31 22.63
N GLU A 262 5.82 0.72 23.58
CA GLU A 262 7.19 1.11 23.94
C GLU A 262 8.26 0.29 23.18
N PRO A 263 9.46 0.85 22.96
CA PRO A 263 10.61 0.06 22.51
C PRO A 263 10.84 -1.15 23.42
N GLY A 264 11.11 -2.31 22.82
CA GLY A 264 11.18 -3.62 23.45
C GLY A 264 9.92 -4.47 23.31
N ALA A 265 8.79 -3.89 22.86
CA ALA A 265 7.56 -4.65 22.63
C ALA A 265 7.77 -5.79 21.61
N ARG A 266 7.26 -6.99 21.93
CA ARG A 266 7.40 -8.21 21.13
C ARG A 266 6.11 -8.53 20.38
N PHE A 267 6.24 -9.04 19.16
CA PHE A 267 5.13 -9.41 18.28
C PHE A 267 5.38 -10.81 17.70
N PRO A 268 4.38 -11.71 17.70
CA PRO A 268 4.57 -13.07 17.22
C PRO A 268 4.75 -13.14 15.70
N ASN A 269 4.15 -12.21 14.95
CA ASN A 269 4.16 -12.23 13.48
C ASN A 269 3.92 -10.83 12.89
N ARG A 270 4.03 -10.72 11.56
CA ARG A 270 3.81 -9.48 10.79
C ARG A 270 2.36 -8.98 10.84
N GLN A 271 1.38 -9.85 11.09
CA GLN A 271 -0.02 -9.43 11.23
C GLN A 271 -0.23 -8.62 12.51
N GLU A 272 0.41 -9.01 13.62
CA GLU A 272 0.36 -8.24 14.87
C GLU A 272 1.12 -6.91 14.79
N LEU A 273 2.23 -6.86 14.04
CA LEU A 273 2.90 -5.58 13.71
C LEU A 273 2.00 -4.63 12.90
N ARG A 274 1.18 -5.18 12.00
CA ARG A 274 0.20 -4.42 11.23
C ARG A 274 -0.95 -3.93 12.11
N ARG A 275 -1.51 -4.80 12.96
CA ARG A 275 -2.59 -4.47 13.90
C ARG A 275 -2.18 -3.38 14.89
N SER A 276 -0.94 -3.44 15.39
CA SER A 276 -0.34 -2.41 16.24
C SER A 276 0.10 -1.15 15.48
N ARG A 277 -0.01 -1.12 14.14
CA ARG A 277 0.35 0.00 13.26
C ARG A 277 1.83 0.39 13.27
N ILE A 278 2.69 -0.41 13.90
CA ILE A 278 4.14 -0.18 13.92
C ILE A 278 4.71 -0.33 12.52
N HIS A 279 4.29 -1.39 11.82
CA HIS A 279 4.71 -1.70 10.45
C HIS A 279 3.54 -2.32 9.67
N ARG A 280 3.05 -1.60 8.65
CA ARG A 280 1.81 -1.96 7.91
C ARG A 280 1.99 -3.11 6.89
N PRO A 281 3.08 -3.17 6.09
CA PRO A 281 3.29 -4.25 5.13
C PRO A 281 3.43 -5.63 5.78
N LEU A 282 2.87 -6.66 5.16
CA LEU A 282 3.04 -8.04 5.64
C LEU A 282 4.36 -8.67 5.18
N GLN A 283 4.85 -8.30 3.99
CA GLN A 283 6.07 -8.86 3.41
C GLN A 283 7.19 -7.83 3.25
N ALA A 284 6.91 -6.65 2.69
CA ALA A 284 7.92 -5.66 2.34
C ALA A 284 8.72 -5.21 3.59
N GLY A 285 10.04 -5.10 3.47
CA GLY A 285 10.89 -4.64 4.57
C GLY A 285 10.70 -3.16 4.91
N ILE A 286 10.30 -2.33 3.95
CA ILE A 286 10.17 -0.88 4.09
C ILE A 286 8.69 -0.50 3.99
N CYS A 287 8.22 0.31 4.94
CA CYS A 287 6.88 0.90 4.94
C CYS A 287 6.99 2.41 4.73
N GLY A 288 6.28 2.94 3.72
CA GLY A 288 6.23 4.37 3.41
C GLY A 288 6.50 4.65 1.94
N THR A 289 6.26 5.90 1.53
CA THR A 289 6.51 6.37 0.16
C THR A 289 7.10 7.78 0.20
N ALA A 290 7.75 8.20 -0.88
CA ALA A 290 8.30 9.55 -0.98
C ALA A 290 7.20 10.62 -0.96
N GLU A 291 6.05 10.37 -1.61
CA GLU A 291 4.92 11.30 -1.69
C GLU A 291 4.26 11.56 -0.32
N LYS A 292 4.28 10.55 0.55
CA LYS A 292 3.77 10.65 1.93
C LYS A 292 4.77 11.26 2.91
N GLY A 293 5.98 11.58 2.45
CA GLY A 293 6.99 12.30 3.22
C GLY A 293 8.21 11.46 3.62
N GLY A 294 8.20 10.15 3.36
CA GLY A 294 9.31 9.23 3.62
C GLY A 294 8.90 7.89 4.22
N ALA A 295 9.89 7.10 4.61
CA ALA A 295 9.73 5.82 5.28
C ALA A 295 9.22 6.00 6.73
N GLU A 296 8.15 5.29 7.07
CA GLU A 296 7.50 5.28 8.38
C GLU A 296 8.16 4.25 9.31
N SER A 297 8.48 3.08 8.76
CA SER A 297 9.08 1.98 9.50
C SER A 297 9.84 1.03 8.58
N ILE A 298 10.81 0.31 9.16
CA ILE A 298 11.53 -0.77 8.49
C ILE A 298 11.55 -2.03 9.36
N VAL A 299 11.68 -3.19 8.72
CA VAL A 299 11.93 -4.47 9.36
C VAL A 299 13.29 -5.00 8.97
N VAL A 300 14.11 -5.26 9.98
CA VAL A 300 15.45 -5.84 9.90
C VAL A 300 15.36 -7.30 10.32
N SER A 301 15.30 -8.21 9.35
CA SER A 301 15.09 -9.65 9.61
C SER A 301 16.06 -10.54 8.83
N GLY A 302 17.24 -10.04 8.50
CA GLY A 302 18.28 -10.78 7.75
C GLY A 302 17.88 -11.05 6.30
N GLY A 303 17.10 -10.15 5.71
CA GLY A 303 16.65 -10.30 4.33
C GLY A 303 17.81 -10.27 3.36
N TYR A 304 18.79 -9.41 3.58
CA TYR A 304 19.95 -9.24 2.70
C TYR A 304 21.23 -9.65 3.42
N LYS A 305 22.16 -10.27 2.69
CA LYS A 305 23.48 -10.65 3.23
C LYS A 305 24.35 -9.44 3.56
N ASP A 306 24.05 -8.30 2.93
CA ASP A 306 24.76 -7.04 3.07
C ASP A 306 24.34 -6.23 4.32
N ASP A 307 23.25 -6.63 4.99
CA ASP A 307 22.76 -5.97 6.21
C ASP A 307 23.80 -6.08 7.35
N LYS A 308 24.09 -4.97 8.02
CA LYS A 308 24.94 -4.95 9.23
C LYS A 308 24.22 -4.24 10.36
N ASP A 309 24.05 -4.93 11.47
CA ASP A 309 23.40 -4.39 12.67
C ASP A 309 24.42 -4.29 13.80
N TYR A 310 24.59 -3.08 14.34
CA TYR A 310 25.47 -2.73 15.45
C TYR A 310 24.68 -2.22 16.67
N GLY A 311 23.37 -2.52 16.76
CA GLY A 311 22.52 -2.06 17.85
C GLY A 311 21.97 -0.66 17.60
N ASP A 312 22.69 0.37 18.03
CA ASP A 312 22.25 1.76 17.84
C ASP A 312 22.54 2.29 16.42
N THR A 313 23.28 1.54 15.62
CA THR A 313 23.55 1.84 14.21
C THR A 313 23.22 0.64 13.34
N ILE A 314 22.50 0.88 12.24
CA ILE A 314 22.12 -0.15 11.29
C ILE A 314 22.54 0.29 9.89
N ILE A 315 23.21 -0.59 9.17
CA ILE A 315 23.42 -0.47 7.73
C ILE A 315 22.40 -1.39 7.07
N TYR A 316 21.35 -0.78 6.52
CA TYR A 316 20.17 -1.47 5.99
C TYR A 316 20.19 -1.48 4.47
N THR A 317 19.94 -2.64 3.88
CA THR A 317 19.90 -2.79 2.42
C THR A 317 18.52 -2.43 1.86
N GLY A 318 18.53 -1.62 0.80
CA GLY A 318 17.35 -1.21 0.06
C GLY A 318 16.63 -2.37 -0.62
N HIS A 319 15.46 -2.07 -1.19
CA HIS A 319 14.64 -3.06 -1.87
C HIS A 319 14.87 -3.06 -3.39
N GLY A 320 14.75 -4.24 -4.00
CA GLY A 320 14.69 -4.43 -5.45
C GLY A 320 15.76 -5.37 -5.99
N GLY A 321 15.56 -5.85 -7.22
CA GLY A 321 16.55 -6.60 -7.98
C GLY A 321 16.87 -8.01 -7.48
N ARG A 322 16.03 -8.61 -6.63
CA ARG A 322 16.19 -9.99 -6.14
C ARG A 322 15.33 -10.99 -6.89
N ASP A 323 15.85 -12.20 -7.05
CA ASP A 323 15.07 -13.34 -7.49
C ASP A 323 14.13 -13.78 -6.34
N PRO A 324 12.81 -13.88 -6.58
CA PRO A 324 11.85 -14.17 -5.52
C PRO A 324 11.91 -15.61 -4.98
N ASN A 325 12.50 -16.55 -5.72
CA ASN A 325 12.61 -17.95 -5.32
C ASN A 325 13.89 -18.22 -4.53
N THR A 326 15.00 -17.61 -4.96
CA THR A 326 16.33 -17.86 -4.37
C THR A 326 16.76 -16.78 -3.38
N GLY A 327 16.16 -15.59 -3.45
CA GLY A 327 16.57 -14.44 -2.66
C GLY A 327 17.93 -13.86 -3.06
N VAL A 328 18.52 -14.26 -4.18
CA VAL A 328 19.81 -13.74 -4.64
C VAL A 328 19.62 -12.41 -5.36
N GLN A 329 20.56 -11.48 -5.20
CA GLN A 329 20.58 -10.24 -5.98
C GLN A 329 20.96 -10.54 -7.44
N VAL A 330 20.06 -10.24 -8.38
CA VAL A 330 20.24 -10.53 -9.82
C VAL A 330 20.27 -9.27 -10.69
N LYS A 331 19.90 -8.11 -10.15
CA LYS A 331 19.91 -6.82 -10.85
C LYS A 331 20.29 -5.68 -9.91
N ASP A 332 20.84 -4.61 -10.45
CA ASP A 332 21.10 -3.39 -9.68
C ASP A 332 19.80 -2.82 -9.10
N GLN A 333 19.88 -2.33 -7.87
CA GLN A 333 18.78 -1.61 -7.24
C GLN A 333 18.65 -0.20 -7.80
N SER A 334 17.41 0.33 -7.74
CA SER A 334 17.11 1.68 -8.23
C SER A 334 16.66 2.59 -7.09
N PRO A 335 17.15 3.85 -7.04
CA PRO A 335 16.65 4.85 -6.08
C PRO A 335 15.17 5.21 -6.34
N MET A 336 14.64 4.94 -7.54
CA MET A 336 13.23 5.17 -7.92
C MET A 336 12.28 4.12 -7.35
N HIS A 337 12.80 3.01 -6.83
CA HIS A 337 11.94 2.00 -6.21
C HIS A 337 11.26 2.61 -4.97
N THR A 338 9.94 2.41 -4.83
CA THR A 338 9.11 3.11 -3.83
C THR A 338 9.69 3.12 -2.41
N GLY A 339 10.19 1.97 -1.92
CA GLY A 339 10.82 1.88 -0.60
C GLY A 339 12.16 2.62 -0.50
N ASN A 340 12.97 2.60 -1.55
CA ASN A 340 14.26 3.30 -1.60
C ASN A 340 14.04 4.81 -1.65
N ALA A 341 13.14 5.25 -2.52
CA ALA A 341 12.66 6.62 -2.59
C ALA A 341 12.13 7.10 -1.22
N ALA A 342 11.38 6.27 -0.49
CA ALA A 342 10.90 6.61 0.85
C ALA A 342 12.04 6.84 1.85
N LEU A 343 13.09 6.00 1.84
CA LEU A 343 14.25 6.16 2.73
C LEU A 343 15.10 7.38 2.37
N ILE A 344 15.30 7.67 1.08
CA ILE A 344 15.97 8.90 0.60
C ILE A 344 15.17 10.14 1.03
N LYS A 345 13.84 10.08 0.95
CA LYS A 345 12.99 11.17 1.45
C LYS A 345 13.09 11.31 2.97
N SER A 346 13.21 10.22 3.73
CA SER A 346 13.45 10.29 5.18
C SER A 346 14.80 10.91 5.52
N LEU A 347 15.84 10.75 4.68
CA LEU A 347 17.13 11.43 4.84
C LEU A 347 16.98 12.94 4.66
N THR A 348 16.39 13.38 3.53
CA THR A 348 16.25 14.82 3.22
C THR A 348 15.33 15.54 4.21
N THR A 349 14.32 14.82 4.71
CA THR A 349 13.34 15.42 5.60
C THR A 349 13.60 15.17 7.09
N GLY A 350 14.53 14.28 7.44
CA GLY A 350 14.90 13.95 8.82
C GLY A 350 13.82 13.21 9.63
N LEU A 351 12.85 12.57 8.98
CA LEU A 351 11.79 11.83 9.69
C LEU A 351 12.35 10.64 10.48
N PRO A 352 11.80 10.40 11.69
CA PRO A 352 12.09 9.18 12.40
C PRO A 352 11.46 7.98 11.69
N VAL A 353 12.22 6.91 11.59
CA VAL A 353 11.82 5.61 11.06
C VAL A 353 11.73 4.65 12.23
N ARG A 354 10.57 4.02 12.43
CA ARG A 354 10.42 2.94 13.42
C ARG A 354 11.21 1.72 12.96
N VAL A 355 12.07 1.18 13.81
CA VAL A 355 12.82 -0.04 13.50
C VAL A 355 12.19 -1.23 14.22
N VAL A 356 11.97 -2.29 13.46
CA VAL A 356 11.52 -3.58 13.97
C VAL A 356 12.57 -4.64 13.65
N ARG A 357 13.06 -5.37 14.64
CA ARG A 357 13.97 -6.49 14.44
C ARG A 357 13.20 -7.80 14.40
N GLY A 358 13.44 -8.64 13.40
CA GLY A 358 12.83 -9.98 13.28
C GLY A 358 13.82 -11.08 13.61
N SER A 359 13.34 -12.25 14.00
CA SER A 359 14.18 -13.36 14.48
C SER A 359 15.19 -13.92 13.47
N GLY A 360 15.02 -13.61 12.18
CA GLY A 360 16.01 -13.91 11.13
C GLY A 360 17.20 -12.95 11.06
N GLY A 361 17.23 -11.90 11.89
CA GLY A 361 18.28 -10.86 11.88
C GLY A 361 19.55 -11.22 12.67
N ASN A 362 20.33 -10.20 13.01
CA ASN A 362 21.55 -10.37 13.82
C ASN A 362 21.19 -10.91 15.22
N ARG A 363 21.80 -12.03 15.62
CA ARG A 363 21.54 -12.72 16.90
C ARG A 363 21.82 -11.89 18.14
N ASP A 364 22.71 -10.91 18.06
CA ASP A 364 23.07 -10.07 19.22
C ASP A 364 21.95 -9.08 19.58
N PHE A 365 21.09 -8.73 18.61
CA PHE A 365 20.06 -7.69 18.77
C PHE A 365 18.64 -8.16 18.45
N SER A 366 18.48 -9.22 17.65
CA SER A 366 17.19 -9.72 17.20
C SER A 366 16.55 -10.67 18.22
N PRO A 367 15.21 -10.75 18.30
CA PRO A 367 14.53 -11.74 19.12
C PRO A 367 14.89 -13.17 18.69
N GLU A 368 14.81 -14.13 19.62
CA GLU A 368 14.88 -15.56 19.27
C GLU A 368 13.67 -16.00 18.43
N VAL A 369 12.48 -15.43 18.68
CA VAL A 369 11.22 -15.75 17.98
C VAL A 369 10.42 -14.48 17.72
N GLY A 370 9.83 -14.37 16.52
CA GLY A 370 8.94 -13.29 16.15
C GLY A 370 9.67 -11.98 15.84
N TYR A 371 9.14 -10.87 16.33
CA TYR A 371 9.61 -9.51 16.06
C TYR A 371 9.67 -8.67 17.34
N SER A 372 10.59 -7.72 17.42
CA SER A 372 10.58 -6.64 18.42
C SER A 372 10.57 -5.28 17.77
N TYR A 373 9.86 -4.34 18.40
CA TYR A 373 9.96 -2.93 18.08
C TYR A 373 11.12 -2.32 18.88
N ASP A 374 12.10 -1.73 18.20
CA ASP A 374 13.37 -1.30 18.82
C ASP A 374 13.50 0.24 18.88
N GLY A 375 12.37 0.94 18.68
CA GLY A 375 12.28 2.39 18.81
C GLY A 375 12.48 3.13 17.49
N LEU A 376 12.91 4.38 17.60
CA LEU A 376 12.99 5.33 16.49
C LEU A 376 14.44 5.55 16.06
N PHE A 377 14.67 5.54 14.76
CA PHE A 377 15.96 5.78 14.14
C PHE A 377 15.85 6.93 13.14
N ARG A 378 16.98 7.57 12.83
CA ARG A 378 17.07 8.55 11.76
C ARG A 378 17.96 8.00 10.65
N VAL A 379 17.54 8.16 9.40
CA VAL A 379 18.41 7.92 8.24
C VAL A 379 19.42 9.05 8.18
N THR A 380 20.71 8.74 8.30
CA THR A 380 21.80 9.74 8.35
C THR A 380 22.62 9.78 7.07
N ASP A 381 22.64 8.68 6.32
CA ASP A 381 23.37 8.59 5.06
C ASP A 381 22.80 7.49 4.17
N TYR A 382 23.11 7.55 2.87
CA TYR A 382 22.90 6.43 1.95
C TYR A 382 24.01 6.36 0.90
N PHE A 383 24.37 5.14 0.49
CA PHE A 383 25.43 4.91 -0.50
C PHE A 383 25.15 3.66 -1.32
N VAL A 384 25.86 3.50 -2.43
CA VAL A 384 25.74 2.35 -3.33
C VAL A 384 26.98 1.48 -3.20
N GLN A 385 26.78 0.17 -3.10
CA GLN A 385 27.88 -0.80 -3.06
C GLN A 385 27.51 -2.06 -3.86
N PRO A 386 28.48 -2.74 -4.52
CA PRO A 386 28.26 -4.10 -5.00
C PRO A 386 27.81 -5.01 -3.85
N SER A 387 26.71 -5.74 -4.06
CA SER A 387 26.26 -6.78 -3.14
C SER A 387 27.28 -7.91 -3.10
N VAL A 388 27.28 -8.68 -2.01
CA VAL A 388 27.95 -9.99 -1.93
C VAL A 388 27.58 -10.90 -3.12
N ASP A 389 26.38 -10.74 -3.69
CA ASP A 389 25.90 -11.52 -4.84
C ASP A 389 26.29 -10.91 -6.22
N GLY A 390 26.94 -9.74 -6.25
CA GLY A 390 27.47 -9.11 -7.46
C GLY A 390 26.81 -7.76 -7.81
N PRO A 391 25.50 -7.71 -8.17
CA PRO A 391 24.84 -6.47 -8.56
C PRO A 391 24.80 -5.44 -7.43
N SER A 392 24.70 -4.17 -7.78
CA SER A 392 24.74 -3.05 -6.85
C SER A 392 23.47 -2.94 -6.01
N VAL A 393 23.64 -2.69 -4.71
CA VAL A 393 22.56 -2.44 -3.75
C VAL A 393 22.70 -1.06 -3.14
N LEU A 394 21.57 -0.48 -2.76
CA LEU A 394 21.54 0.76 -1.97
C LEU A 394 21.63 0.39 -0.49
N LEU A 395 22.53 1.03 0.24
CA LEU A 395 22.70 0.87 1.67
C LEU A 395 22.34 2.18 2.37
N TYR A 396 21.61 2.08 3.47
CA TYR A 396 21.17 3.21 4.28
C TYR A 396 21.76 3.08 5.67
N ARG A 397 22.39 4.15 6.15
CA ARG A 397 22.85 4.24 7.54
C ARG A 397 21.72 4.81 8.38
N LEU A 398 21.29 4.06 9.39
CA LEU A 398 20.32 4.47 10.39
C LEU A 398 20.98 4.56 11.76
N GLU A 399 20.67 5.61 12.49
CA GLU A 399 21.16 5.83 13.86
C GLU A 399 20.00 5.99 14.83
N ARG A 400 20.06 5.31 15.98
CA ARG A 400 19.01 5.34 17.00
C ARG A 400 18.90 6.76 17.55
N ILE A 401 17.67 7.24 17.62
CA ILE A 401 17.38 8.49 18.31
C ILE A 401 17.36 8.16 19.80
N ALA A 402 18.31 8.70 20.55
CA ALA A 402 18.37 8.48 21.99
C ALA A 402 17.04 8.87 22.65
N ASP A 403 16.60 8.05 23.60
CA ASP A 403 15.44 8.32 24.46
C ASP A 403 15.79 9.45 25.44
N THR A 404 16.02 10.67 24.94
CA THR A 404 16.35 11.82 25.81
C THR A 404 15.07 12.33 26.47
N ILE A 405 14.54 11.55 27.40
CA ILE A 405 13.97 12.06 28.64
C ILE A 405 15.03 11.79 29.72
N SER A 406 16.15 12.52 29.65
CA SER A 406 17.09 12.62 30.76
C SER A 406 16.94 14.00 31.38
N ASP A 407 16.49 14.00 32.63
CA ASP A 407 16.27 15.14 33.50
C ASP A 407 17.43 16.15 33.58
N ASN A 408 17.01 17.39 33.89
CA ASN A 408 17.76 18.53 34.43
C ASN A 408 18.61 19.39 33.48
N THR A 409 17.96 20.48 33.00
CA THR A 409 18.38 21.92 33.00
C THR A 409 18.00 22.74 31.77
N SER A 410 16.84 22.45 31.17
CA SER A 410 16.18 23.38 30.22
C SER A 410 14.67 23.10 30.15
N GLN A 411 14.03 23.15 31.32
CA GLN A 411 12.58 23.12 31.44
C GLN A 411 12.00 24.38 30.78
N HIS A 412 11.41 24.23 29.58
CA HIS A 412 10.06 24.75 29.28
C HIS A 412 9.53 24.47 27.87
N MET A 413 10.27 23.87 26.93
CA MET A 413 9.73 23.62 25.57
C MET A 413 9.95 22.22 24.98
N SER A 414 10.65 21.30 25.68
CA SER A 414 10.98 19.98 25.12
C SER A 414 9.96 18.87 25.38
N ARG A 415 8.94 19.08 26.23
CA ARG A 415 8.05 17.99 26.70
C ARG A 415 6.97 17.52 25.72
N ASP A 416 6.74 18.23 24.60
CA ASP A 416 5.62 17.94 23.67
C ASP A 416 6.05 17.66 22.21
N LEU A 417 7.35 17.58 21.90
CA LEU A 417 7.80 17.39 20.52
C LEU A 417 7.87 15.89 20.18
N SER A 418 6.73 15.32 19.76
CA SER A 418 6.74 13.96 19.21
C SER A 418 7.62 13.89 17.95
N PRO A 419 8.59 12.96 17.88
CA PRO A 419 9.42 12.77 16.71
C PRO A 419 8.55 12.59 15.45
N GLY A 420 8.80 13.37 14.40
CA GLY A 420 8.05 13.28 13.13
C GLY A 420 6.91 14.29 12.97
N ARG A 421 6.45 14.94 14.05
CA ARG A 421 5.49 16.06 13.96
C ARG A 421 6.16 17.40 13.62
N PHE A 422 7.45 17.51 13.93
CA PHE A 422 8.23 18.73 13.77
C PHE A 422 9.48 18.52 12.91
N GLU A 423 9.81 19.51 12.08
CA GLU A 423 11.05 19.57 11.27
C GLU A 423 12.04 20.51 11.96
N ARG A 424 13.29 20.07 12.15
CA ARG A 424 14.35 20.90 12.72
C ARG A 424 14.90 21.83 11.64
N LEU A 425 14.60 23.13 11.75
CA LEU A 425 15.07 24.14 10.79
C LEU A 425 16.49 24.65 11.11
N ALA A 426 16.82 24.70 12.41
CA ALA A 426 18.12 25.08 12.94
C ALA A 426 18.36 24.37 14.29
N PRO A 427 19.57 24.38 14.88
CA PRO A 427 19.76 23.91 16.25
C PRO A 427 18.79 24.62 17.20
N GLY A 428 17.95 23.87 17.91
CA GLY A 428 16.92 24.41 18.80
C GLY A 428 15.57 24.75 18.14
N VAL A 429 15.55 25.15 16.87
CA VAL A 429 14.34 25.65 16.19
C VAL A 429 13.59 24.54 15.45
N TYR A 430 12.30 24.39 15.78
CA TYR A 430 11.41 23.38 15.21
C TYR A 430 10.15 24.00 14.61
N ALA A 431 9.77 23.54 13.42
CA ALA A 431 8.54 23.96 12.72
C ALA A 431 7.51 22.83 12.69
N SER A 432 6.21 23.18 12.67
CA SER A 432 5.17 22.21 12.29
C SER A 432 5.44 21.69 10.88
N ARG A 433 5.84 20.43 10.80
CA ARG A 433 6.28 19.81 9.54
C ARG A 433 5.19 19.82 8.46
N ALA A 434 3.94 19.61 8.86
CA ALA A 434 2.81 19.62 7.93
C ALA A 434 2.68 20.97 7.20
N ARG A 435 2.91 22.08 7.91
CA ARG A 435 2.86 23.43 7.32
C ARG A 435 4.07 23.69 6.43
N ALA A 436 5.25 23.28 6.88
CA ALA A 436 6.48 23.43 6.10
C ALA A 436 6.37 22.68 4.76
N GLU A 437 5.86 21.45 4.78
CA GLU A 437 5.64 20.64 3.58
C GLU A 437 4.55 21.23 2.67
N GLU A 438 3.46 21.76 3.23
CA GLU A 438 2.41 22.45 2.48
C GLU A 438 2.95 23.71 1.78
N LEU A 439 3.81 24.48 2.45
CA LEU A 439 4.48 25.63 1.84
C LEU A 439 5.41 25.21 0.71
N LYS A 440 6.25 24.19 0.92
CA LYS A 440 7.17 23.68 -0.12
C LYS A 440 6.38 23.27 -1.38
N ARG A 441 5.25 22.57 -1.21
CA ARG A 441 4.37 22.17 -2.32
C ARG A 441 3.70 23.34 -3.03
N LEU A 442 3.26 24.37 -2.30
CA LEU A 442 2.69 25.58 -2.90
C LEU A 442 3.66 26.22 -3.90
N TYR A 443 4.95 26.12 -3.64
CA TYR A 443 6.02 26.63 -4.49
C TYR A 443 6.60 25.60 -5.46
N ASN A 444 6.06 24.38 -5.54
CA ASN A 444 6.69 23.28 -6.29
C ASN A 444 8.17 23.08 -5.91
N TYR A 445 8.54 23.35 -4.65
CA TYR A 445 9.90 23.34 -4.12
C TYR A 445 10.86 24.35 -4.81
N GLU A 446 10.34 25.32 -5.56
CA GLU A 446 11.14 26.43 -6.09
C GLU A 446 11.57 27.35 -4.95
N CYS A 447 12.84 27.80 -5.01
CA CYS A 447 13.31 28.88 -4.14
C CYS A 447 12.56 30.17 -4.47
N GLN A 448 11.98 30.84 -3.46
CA GLN A 448 11.30 32.12 -3.66
C GLN A 448 12.21 33.24 -4.14
N VAL A 449 13.52 33.15 -3.90
CA VAL A 449 14.49 34.18 -4.31
C VAL A 449 15.02 33.94 -5.73
N CYS A 450 15.38 32.70 -6.09
CA CYS A 450 16.06 32.43 -7.36
C CYS A 450 15.33 31.47 -8.32
N GLY A 451 14.17 30.92 -7.91
CA GLY A 451 13.39 29.97 -8.72
C GLY A 451 14.01 28.57 -8.88
N VAL A 452 15.25 28.33 -8.43
CA VAL A 452 15.91 27.03 -8.54
C VAL A 452 15.18 25.97 -7.71
N VAL A 453 14.94 24.80 -8.32
CA VAL A 453 14.52 23.56 -7.67
C VAL A 453 15.76 22.70 -7.43
N LEU A 454 15.98 22.26 -6.20
CA LEU A 454 17.04 21.30 -5.88
C LEU A 454 16.46 19.89 -5.88
N GLU A 455 17.17 18.95 -6.49
CA GLU A 455 16.72 17.55 -6.62
C GLU A 455 17.71 16.60 -5.95
N ALA A 456 17.19 15.72 -5.10
CA ALA A 456 17.91 14.56 -4.61
C ALA A 456 17.66 13.35 -5.54
N PRO A 457 18.57 12.36 -5.56
CA PRO A 457 18.36 11.16 -6.36
C PRO A 457 17.02 10.49 -6.07
N GLY A 458 16.39 9.94 -7.11
CA GLY A 458 14.99 9.54 -7.00
C GLY A 458 13.99 10.57 -7.55
N ASP A 459 14.46 11.58 -8.29
CA ASP A 459 13.66 12.72 -8.80
C ASP A 459 12.90 13.41 -7.66
N GLN A 460 13.58 13.57 -6.52
CA GLN A 460 12.97 14.08 -5.30
C GLN A 460 13.32 15.54 -5.08
N PRO A 461 12.41 16.48 -5.35
CA PRO A 461 12.67 17.87 -5.08
C PRO A 461 12.72 18.12 -3.56
N PHE A 462 13.60 19.03 -3.15
CA PHE A 462 13.68 19.49 -1.78
C PHE A 462 13.99 20.98 -1.70
N ALA A 463 13.44 21.60 -0.65
CA ALA A 463 13.64 22.99 -0.31
C ALA A 463 13.54 23.14 1.21
N TRP A 464 14.04 24.26 1.72
CA TRP A 464 14.02 24.57 3.13
C TRP A 464 12.94 25.60 3.45
N VAL A 465 12.45 25.56 4.69
CA VAL A 465 11.63 26.64 5.21
C VAL A 465 12.46 27.53 6.11
N ALA A 466 12.45 28.83 5.86
CA ALA A 466 12.99 29.84 6.74
C ALA A 466 11.85 30.63 7.37
N TYR A 467 11.87 30.81 8.69
CA TYR A 467 10.97 31.79 9.30
C TYR A 467 11.50 33.20 9.08
N VAL A 468 10.65 34.12 8.66
CA VAL A 468 11.00 35.54 8.50
C VAL A 468 11.38 36.12 9.86
N ARG A 469 10.53 35.91 10.87
CA ARG A 469 10.79 36.23 12.27
C ARG A 469 10.94 34.94 13.08
N GLY A 470 12.06 34.77 13.78
CA GLY A 470 12.34 33.57 14.58
C GLY A 470 11.24 33.25 15.59
N LEU A 471 10.92 31.96 15.79
CA LEU A 471 9.84 31.51 16.68
C LEU A 471 10.17 31.67 18.17
N GLU A 472 11.43 31.47 18.53
CA GLU A 472 11.87 31.40 19.91
C GLU A 472 12.02 32.79 20.55
N PRO A 473 11.94 32.89 21.89
CA PRO A 473 12.39 34.08 22.60
C PRO A 473 13.84 34.43 22.21
N PRO A 474 14.18 35.72 22.01
CA PRO A 474 13.35 36.90 22.25
C PRO A 474 12.39 37.27 21.09
N HIS A 475 12.51 36.65 19.93
CA HIS A 475 11.84 37.06 18.69
C HIS A 475 10.33 36.79 18.69
N ARG A 476 9.89 35.61 19.18
CA ARG A 476 8.47 35.23 19.33
C ARG A 476 7.61 35.39 18.06
N GLY A 477 8.16 35.04 16.90
CA GLY A 477 7.43 34.99 15.63
C GLY A 477 6.35 33.91 15.63
N ALA A 478 5.32 34.08 14.79
CA ALA A 478 4.22 33.14 14.69
C ALA A 478 4.61 31.89 13.88
N ASP A 479 4.16 30.71 14.31
CA ASP A 479 4.21 29.47 13.51
C ASP A 479 3.04 29.44 12.52
N ALA A 480 3.10 30.31 11.50
CA ALA A 480 2.07 30.51 10.49
C ALA A 480 2.69 30.75 9.10
N PHE A 481 1.93 30.47 8.04
CA PHE A 481 2.38 30.65 6.64
C PHE A 481 2.92 32.05 6.37
N ASN A 482 2.29 33.07 6.94
CA ASN A 482 2.70 34.46 6.77
C ASN A 482 4.04 34.83 7.42
N ASN A 483 4.66 33.90 8.13
CA ASN A 483 5.98 34.07 8.70
C ASN A 483 6.99 33.08 8.10
N MET A 484 6.70 32.42 6.98
CA MET A 484 7.54 31.37 6.39
C MET A 484 7.92 31.69 4.94
N LEU A 485 9.12 31.26 4.54
CA LEU A 485 9.65 31.32 3.18
C LEU A 485 10.17 29.94 2.73
N CYS A 486 9.93 29.56 1.47
CA CYS A 486 10.50 28.40 0.79
C CYS A 486 11.79 28.79 0.06
N LEU A 487 12.95 28.33 0.54
CA LEU A 487 14.26 28.76 0.06
C LEU A 487 15.18 27.57 -0.26
N CYS A 488 16.09 27.73 -1.22
CA CYS A 488 17.20 26.79 -1.43
C CYS A 488 18.25 26.91 -0.31
N SER A 489 19.18 25.94 -0.23
CA SER A 489 20.20 25.90 0.82
C SER A 489 21.00 27.21 0.94
N ASN A 490 21.39 27.82 -0.19
CA ASN A 490 22.17 29.06 -0.19
C ASN A 490 21.35 30.24 0.35
N HIS A 491 20.18 30.51 -0.23
CA HIS A 491 19.36 31.66 0.16
C HIS A 491 18.77 31.52 1.57
N ARG A 492 18.51 30.29 2.03
CA ARG A 492 18.13 30.05 3.44
C ARG A 492 19.19 30.60 4.38
N ASP A 493 20.45 30.26 4.15
CA ASP A 493 21.53 30.65 5.05
C ASP A 493 21.88 32.13 4.88
N LEU A 494 21.90 32.67 3.65
CA LEU A 494 22.05 34.10 3.40
C LEU A 494 20.97 34.92 4.13
N PHE A 495 19.70 34.51 4.04
CA PHE A 495 18.60 35.20 4.71
C PHE A 495 18.70 35.08 6.23
N ARG A 496 19.05 33.90 6.74
CA ARG A 496 19.22 33.65 8.17
C ARG A 496 20.31 34.51 8.79
N PHE A 497 21.41 34.74 8.09
CA PHE A 497 22.50 35.58 8.56
C PHE A 497 22.29 37.07 8.27
N GLY A 498 21.23 37.44 7.56
CA GLY A 498 20.96 38.83 7.18
C GLY A 498 21.82 39.32 6.02
N SER A 499 22.52 38.44 5.31
CA SER A 499 23.25 38.79 4.08
C SER A 499 22.30 39.19 2.95
N ILE A 500 21.05 38.71 3.00
CA ILE A 500 19.97 39.23 2.16
C ILE A 500 18.81 39.69 3.05
N THR A 501 18.17 40.80 2.68
CA THR A 501 16.96 41.31 3.31
C THR A 501 15.86 41.51 2.28
N ILE A 502 14.62 41.62 2.73
CA ILE A 502 13.45 41.81 1.87
C ILE A 502 12.85 43.19 2.16
N GLU A 503 12.55 43.94 1.10
CA GLU A 503 11.89 45.25 1.18
C GLU A 503 10.36 45.15 1.31
N ASP A 504 9.69 46.26 1.61
CA ASP A 504 8.23 46.29 1.80
C ASP A 504 7.45 45.97 0.51
N ASP A 505 8.10 46.15 -0.64
CA ASP A 505 7.62 45.81 -1.98
C ASP A 505 8.18 44.47 -2.49
N PHE A 506 8.70 43.63 -1.60
CA PHE A 506 9.22 42.29 -1.86
C PHE A 506 10.49 42.20 -2.71
N ARG A 507 11.20 43.33 -2.94
CA ARG A 507 12.55 43.28 -3.51
C ARG A 507 13.53 42.65 -2.54
N VAL A 508 14.40 41.79 -3.05
CA VAL A 508 15.47 41.12 -2.30
C VAL A 508 16.76 41.88 -2.51
N ILE A 509 17.38 42.34 -1.42
CA ILE A 509 18.58 43.18 -1.44
C ILE A 509 19.74 42.39 -0.85
N ASP A 510 20.85 42.31 -1.57
CA ASP A 510 22.12 41.82 -1.04
C ASP A 510 22.75 42.92 -0.16
N GLN A 511 23.04 42.60 1.10
CA GLN A 511 23.61 43.55 2.05
C GLN A 511 25.13 43.71 1.89
N ALA A 512 25.80 42.85 1.11
CA ALA A 512 27.24 42.96 0.87
C ALA A 512 27.59 44.13 -0.05
N ASP A 513 26.77 44.40 -1.07
CA ASP A 513 26.99 45.45 -2.07
C ASP A 513 25.80 46.43 -2.20
N GLY A 514 24.66 46.13 -1.58
CA GLY A 514 23.45 46.95 -1.65
C GLY A 514 22.67 46.78 -2.95
N GLU A 515 23.02 45.82 -3.81
CA GLU A 515 22.35 45.59 -5.08
C GLU A 515 21.03 44.81 -4.93
N GLU A 516 20.10 45.07 -5.84
CA GLU A 516 18.84 44.35 -5.95
C GLU A 516 19.08 43.01 -6.67
N MET A 517 18.83 41.90 -5.97
CA MET A 517 18.93 40.56 -6.54
C MET A 517 17.72 40.21 -7.41
N GLY A 518 16.59 40.86 -7.17
CA GLY A 518 15.32 40.67 -7.87
C GLY A 518 14.12 40.73 -6.93
N GLU A 519 12.94 40.39 -7.47
CA GLU A 519 11.68 40.36 -6.72
C GLU A 519 11.41 38.95 -6.16
N LEU A 520 11.01 38.88 -4.89
CA LEU A 520 10.63 37.62 -4.26
C LEU A 520 9.37 37.05 -4.92
N ASN A 521 9.38 35.76 -5.27
CA ASN A 521 8.19 35.08 -5.76
C ASN A 521 7.19 34.84 -4.61
N VAL A 522 6.04 35.53 -4.64
CA VAL A 522 5.02 35.48 -3.58
C VAL A 522 3.73 34.80 -4.10
N LYS A 523 3.38 33.65 -3.50
CA LYS A 523 2.17 32.85 -3.76
C LYS A 523 1.28 32.73 -2.52
N HIS A 524 1.75 33.19 -1.34
CA HIS A 524 1.01 33.28 -0.08
C HIS A 524 1.19 34.65 0.58
N GLU A 525 0.29 35.00 1.49
CA GLU A 525 0.44 36.22 2.29
C GLU A 525 1.69 36.13 3.18
N ILE A 526 2.54 37.16 3.16
CA ILE A 526 3.72 37.28 4.02
C ILE A 526 3.57 38.55 4.87
N SER A 527 3.85 38.44 6.17
CA SER A 527 3.73 39.54 7.12
C SER A 527 4.81 40.60 6.86
N LEU A 528 4.38 41.78 6.41
CA LEU A 528 5.25 42.96 6.31
C LEU A 528 5.85 43.36 7.66
N GLU A 529 5.15 43.12 8.77
CA GLU A 529 5.69 43.35 10.11
C GLU A 529 6.88 42.42 10.38
N SER A 530 6.78 41.13 10.02
CA SER A 530 7.89 40.18 10.16
C SER A 530 9.06 40.55 9.25
N ILE A 531 8.79 40.98 8.01
CA ILE A 531 9.84 41.43 7.06
C ILE A 531 10.57 42.65 7.64
N ARG A 532 9.83 43.67 8.08
CA ARG A 532 10.41 44.86 8.73
C ARG A 532 11.24 44.48 9.95
N TYR A 533 10.71 43.60 10.80
CA TYR A 533 11.43 43.11 11.99
C TYR A 533 12.75 42.42 11.61
N HIS A 534 12.74 41.51 10.63
CA HIS A 534 13.96 40.83 10.15
C HIS A 534 14.99 41.83 9.64
N ARG A 535 14.58 42.74 8.75
CA ARG A 535 15.46 43.77 8.19
C ARG A 535 16.04 44.68 9.27
N GLU A 536 15.24 45.14 10.22
CA GLU A 536 15.71 45.96 11.34
C GLU A 536 16.65 45.19 12.28
N HIS A 537 16.43 43.89 12.47
CA HIS A 537 17.27 43.06 13.33
C HIS A 537 18.66 42.80 12.74
N HIS A 538 18.76 42.78 11.41
CA HIS A 538 20.01 42.54 10.68
C HIS A 538 20.65 43.81 10.12
N ARG A 539 20.02 44.98 10.29
CA ARG A 539 20.66 46.26 10.02
C ARG A 539 21.84 46.44 10.97
N VAL A 540 23.04 46.27 10.45
CA VAL A 540 24.25 46.74 11.11
C VAL A 540 24.21 48.26 11.00
N SER A 541 24.09 48.97 12.13
CA SER A 541 24.38 50.40 12.14
C SER A 541 25.85 50.55 11.75
N ASP A 542 26.14 51.28 10.69
CA ASP A 542 27.49 51.77 10.42
C ASP A 542 27.89 52.67 11.60
N GLY A 543 28.47 52.05 12.63
CA GLY A 543 29.05 52.75 13.75
C GLY A 543 30.28 53.48 13.25
N GLU A 544 30.27 54.80 13.41
CA GLU A 544 31.46 55.66 13.36
C GLU A 544 32.60 55.13 14.24
#